data_AF-A0A3M1FXA2-F1
#
_entry.id   AF-A0A3M1FXA2-F1
#
_cell.length_a   1.000
_cell.length_b   1.000
_cell.length_c   1.000
_cell.angle_alpha   90.00
_cell.angle_beta   90.00
_cell.angle_gamma   90.00
#
_symmetry.space_group_name_H-M   'P 1'
#
loop_
_entity.id
_entity.type
_entity.pdbx_description
1 polymer ?
#
loop_
_entity_poly.entity_id
_entity_poly.type
_entity_poly.pdbx_seq_one_letter_code
_entity_poly.pdbx_strand_id
1 'polypeptide(L)'
;MKTYPAIAILEFKHIATGIYVTDAMVKQSPISILKAGTVHNGKFLIMVGGSVASVEEAYHKGRSLFPEELIDHVILPDVHPDLHDGILGKTGEAGAEAIGIIETQTVSCAVQSTDRALKETDVDLAVIRLADDLGGKAFSIFSGDLYEVEAAVEAAKQNATH
;
A
#
# COMPACT_ATOMS: atom_id res chain seq x y z
N MET A 1 15.86 9.91 -0.10
CA MET A 1 16.31 8.57 0.33
C MET A 1 15.17 7.95 1.13
N LYS A 2 14.72 6.74 0.79
CA LYS A 2 13.60 6.07 1.48
C LYS A 2 13.97 5.84 2.95
N THR A 3 13.13 6.29 3.87
CA THR A 3 13.32 6.07 5.32
C THR A 3 13.05 4.61 5.68
N TYR A 4 12.08 3.99 5.01
CA TYR A 4 11.74 2.59 5.17
C TYR A 4 11.88 1.87 3.82
N PRO A 5 12.88 0.98 3.64
CA PRO A 5 13.06 0.27 2.37
C PRO A 5 11.94 -0.74 2.10
N ALA A 6 11.39 -1.36 3.15
CA ALA A 6 10.28 -2.30 3.04
C ALA A 6 9.02 -1.75 3.72
N ILE A 7 7.86 -2.06 3.14
CA ILE A 7 6.54 -1.76 3.70
C ILE A 7 5.68 -3.02 3.66
N ALA A 8 4.91 -3.27 4.72
CA ALA A 8 3.88 -4.30 4.73
C ALA A 8 2.54 -3.71 5.15
N ILE A 9 1.47 -4.25 4.57
CA ILE A 9 0.09 -3.86 4.81
C ILE A 9 -0.75 -5.10 5.09
N LEU A 10 -1.59 -5.03 6.12
CA LEU A 10 -2.62 -6.03 6.41
C LEU A 10 -3.94 -5.32 6.69
N GLU A 11 -5.01 -5.80 6.08
CA GLU A 11 -6.37 -5.30 6.29
C GLU A 11 -7.24 -6.36 6.95
N PHE A 12 -7.85 -6.03 8.08
CA PHE A 12 -8.71 -6.95 8.83
C PHE A 12 -10.16 -6.49 8.86
N LYS A 13 -11.07 -7.45 8.93
CA LYS A 13 -12.52 -7.21 9.02
C LYS A 13 -12.94 -6.59 10.34
N HIS A 14 -12.21 -6.86 11.42
CA HIS A 14 -12.60 -6.45 12.76
C HIS A 14 -11.50 -5.61 13.44
N ILE A 15 -11.93 -4.54 14.10
CA ILE A 15 -11.06 -3.56 14.78
C ILE A 15 -10.24 -4.23 15.90
N ALA A 16 -10.89 -5.05 16.73
CA ALA A 16 -10.22 -5.73 17.84
C ALA A 16 -9.09 -6.64 17.34
N THR A 17 -9.35 -7.38 16.27
CA THR A 17 -8.37 -8.26 15.60
C THR A 17 -7.21 -7.44 15.06
N GLY A 18 -7.48 -6.36 14.34
CA GLY A 18 -6.43 -5.48 13.82
C GLY A 18 -5.54 -4.89 14.91
N ILE A 19 -6.11 -4.47 16.04
CA ILE A 19 -5.33 -3.98 17.20
C ILE A 19 -4.46 -5.09 17.80
N TYR A 20 -5.04 -6.28 18.00
CA TYR A 20 -4.29 -7.44 18.53
C TYR A 20 -3.13 -7.83 17.62
N VAL A 21 -3.39 -7.90 16.31
CA VAL A 21 -2.38 -8.25 15.31
C VAL A 21 -1.29 -7.18 15.28
N THR A 22 -1.64 -5.89 15.34
CA THR A 22 -0.66 -4.80 15.40
C THR A 22 0.29 -4.97 16.59
N ASP A 23 -0.23 -5.24 17.79
CA ASP A 23 0.57 -5.49 18.99
C ASP A 23 1.50 -6.71 18.83
N ALA A 24 0.98 -7.80 18.25
CA ALA A 24 1.78 -9.00 18.00
C ALA A 24 2.91 -8.75 16.98
N MET A 25 2.65 -7.97 15.93
CA MET A 25 3.63 -7.62 14.90
C MET A 25 4.77 -6.79 15.46
N VAL A 26 4.50 -5.74 16.23
CA VAL A 26 5.55 -4.87 16.79
C VAL A 26 6.40 -5.56 17.85
N LYS A 27 5.88 -6.62 18.49
CA LYS A 27 6.64 -7.46 19.43
C LYS A 27 7.52 -8.50 18.73
N GLN A 28 7.25 -8.81 17.47
CA GLN A 28 7.98 -9.83 16.72
C GLN A 28 9.36 -9.33 16.29
N SER A 29 9.45 -8.11 15.77
CA SER A 29 10.68 -7.57 15.16
C SER A 29 10.69 -6.04 15.22
N PRO A 30 11.85 -5.37 15.04
CA PRO A 30 11.93 -3.91 15.09
C PRO A 30 11.35 -3.29 13.81
N ILE A 31 10.07 -2.92 13.87
CA ILE A 31 9.32 -2.24 12.80
C ILE A 31 8.73 -0.92 13.29
N SER A 32 8.48 0.01 12.37
CA SER A 32 7.77 1.26 12.63
C SER A 32 6.33 1.16 12.14
N ILE A 33 5.36 1.60 12.95
CA ILE A 33 3.97 1.74 12.51
C ILE A 33 3.86 3.02 11.68
N LEU A 34 3.53 2.89 10.40
CA LEU A 34 3.25 4.02 9.51
C LEU A 34 1.79 4.45 9.61
N LYS A 35 0.88 3.47 9.68
CA LYS A 35 -0.56 3.68 9.94
C LYS A 35 -1.12 2.46 10.66
N ALA A 36 -1.89 2.68 11.72
CA ALA A 36 -2.69 1.64 12.36
C ALA A 36 -4.01 2.27 12.79
N GLY A 37 -5.11 1.89 12.17
CA GLY A 37 -6.37 2.58 12.43
C GLY A 37 -7.57 2.01 11.68
N THR A 38 -8.74 2.53 12.07
CA THR A 38 -10.01 2.17 11.48
C THR A 38 -10.15 2.72 10.07
N VAL A 39 -10.75 1.93 9.19
CA VAL A 39 -11.13 2.32 7.83
C VAL A 39 -12.65 2.16 7.69
N HIS A 40 -13.26 2.93 6.79
CA HIS A 40 -14.69 2.83 6.49
C HIS A 40 -15.14 1.38 6.23
N ASN A 41 -16.42 1.10 6.53
CA ASN A 41 -17.00 -0.25 6.63
C ASN A 41 -16.46 -1.11 7.80
N GLY A 42 -15.91 -0.48 8.84
CA GLY A 42 -15.52 -1.15 10.09
C GLY A 42 -14.25 -2.00 10.00
N LYS A 43 -13.48 -1.85 8.92
CA LYS A 43 -12.20 -2.53 8.71
C LYS A 43 -11.10 -1.91 9.59
N PHE A 44 -9.99 -2.61 9.72
CA PHE A 44 -8.77 -2.10 10.36
C PHE A 44 -7.58 -2.25 9.41
N LEU A 45 -6.83 -1.17 9.20
CA LEU A 45 -5.64 -1.14 8.38
C LEU A 45 -4.41 -1.11 9.27
N ILE A 46 -3.47 -2.01 9.01
CA ILE A 46 -2.13 -2.02 9.59
C ILE A 46 -1.15 -1.76 8.45
N MET A 47 -0.28 -0.79 8.61
CA MET A 47 0.79 -0.46 7.68
C MET A 47 2.07 -0.20 8.47
N VAL A 48 3.11 -0.96 8.15
CA VAL A 48 4.38 -0.94 8.86
C VAL A 48 5.54 -0.78 7.90
N GLY A 49 6.62 -0.16 8.36
CA GLY A 49 7.83 0.07 7.59
C GLY A 49 9.09 -0.27 8.40
N GLY A 50 10.16 -0.67 7.71
CA GLY A 50 11.41 -1.05 8.37
C GLY A 50 12.41 -1.68 7.41
N SER A 51 13.39 -2.39 7.97
CA SER A 51 14.28 -3.25 7.19
C SER A 51 13.50 -4.42 6.58
N VAL A 52 13.99 -4.96 5.45
CA VAL A 52 13.33 -6.09 4.75
C VAL A 52 13.09 -7.26 5.69
N ALA A 53 14.13 -7.73 6.37
CA ALA A 53 14.05 -8.88 7.28
C ALA A 53 13.07 -8.63 8.44
N SER A 54 13.10 -7.44 9.06
CA SER A 54 12.19 -7.12 10.16
C SER A 54 10.74 -7.06 9.69
N VAL A 55 10.47 -6.41 8.56
CA VAL A 55 9.12 -6.30 8.00
C VAL A 55 8.58 -7.66 7.58
N GLU A 56 9.39 -8.52 6.96
CA GLU A 56 9.00 -9.89 6.61
C GLU A 56 8.61 -10.71 7.84
N GLU A 57 9.42 -10.68 8.89
CA GLU A 57 9.16 -11.43 10.13
C GLU A 57 7.84 -10.99 10.78
N ALA A 58 7.63 -9.68 10.93
CA ALA A 58 6.40 -9.12 11.47
C ALA A 58 5.19 -9.41 10.57
N TYR A 59 5.34 -9.27 9.25
CA TYR A 59 4.29 -9.56 8.27
C TYR A 59 3.82 -11.02 8.36
N HIS A 60 4.75 -11.98 8.40
CA HIS A 60 4.42 -13.40 8.53
C HIS A 60 3.72 -13.70 9.86
N LYS A 61 4.17 -13.08 10.95
CA LYS A 61 3.49 -13.17 12.24
C LYS A 61 2.05 -12.67 12.13
N GLY A 62 1.85 -11.46 11.59
CA GLY A 62 0.53 -10.84 11.45
C GLY A 62 -0.42 -11.64 10.57
N ARG A 63 0.08 -12.14 9.42
CA ARG A 63 -0.70 -12.94 8.47
C ARG A 63 -1.12 -14.30 9.02
N SER A 64 -0.35 -14.88 9.94
CA SER A 64 -0.68 -16.16 10.57
C SER A 64 -1.79 -16.06 11.65
N LEU A 65 -2.08 -14.85 12.13
CA LEU A 65 -3.07 -14.59 13.16
C LEU A 65 -4.41 -14.23 12.52
N PHE A 66 -5.48 -14.94 12.90
CA PHE A 66 -6.84 -14.72 12.38
C PHE A 66 -6.94 -14.70 10.85
N PRO A 67 -6.40 -15.71 10.13
CA PRO A 67 -6.40 -15.73 8.67
C PRO A 67 -7.81 -15.64 8.05
N GLU A 68 -8.84 -16.09 8.77
CA GLU A 68 -10.25 -15.99 8.38
C GLU A 68 -10.83 -14.56 8.42
N GLU A 69 -10.15 -13.64 9.12
CA GLU A 69 -10.57 -12.24 9.23
C GLU A 69 -9.72 -11.28 8.38
N LEU A 70 -8.65 -11.80 7.76
CA LEU A 70 -7.79 -11.06 6.87
C LEU A 70 -8.50 -10.82 5.53
N ILE A 71 -8.71 -9.55 5.19
CA ILE A 71 -9.37 -9.12 3.96
C ILE A 71 -8.38 -9.15 2.80
N ASP A 72 -7.23 -8.50 3.00
CA ASP A 72 -6.18 -8.37 1.98
C ASP A 72 -4.86 -8.02 2.67
N HIS A 73 -3.76 -8.24 1.97
CA HIS A 73 -2.42 -7.99 2.49
C HIS A 73 -1.39 -7.85 1.37
N VAL A 74 -0.34 -7.07 1.62
CA VAL A 74 0.82 -7.01 0.74
C VAL A 74 2.10 -6.79 1.53
N ILE A 75 3.21 -7.31 1.03
CA ILE A 75 4.55 -6.92 1.45
C ILE A 75 5.32 -6.45 0.22
N LEU A 76 5.95 -5.29 0.33
CA LEU A 76 6.86 -4.70 -0.65
C LEU A 76 8.27 -4.73 -0.04
N PRO A 77 9.13 -5.70 -0.39
CA PRO A 77 10.50 -5.80 0.14
C PRO A 77 11.38 -4.61 -0.26
N ASP A 78 11.07 -3.97 -1.39
CA ASP A 78 11.74 -2.76 -1.85
C ASP A 78 10.71 -1.83 -2.47
N VAL A 79 10.14 -0.91 -1.70
CA VAL A 79 9.07 0.00 -2.19
C VAL A 79 9.63 1.07 -3.14
N HIS A 80 8.92 1.45 -4.20
CA HIS A 80 9.34 2.57 -5.05
C HIS A 80 9.48 3.87 -4.24
N PRO A 81 10.52 4.71 -4.46
CA PRO A 81 10.72 5.95 -3.71
C PRO A 81 9.50 6.89 -3.71
N ASP A 82 8.86 7.06 -4.86
CA ASP A 82 7.72 7.99 -4.96
C ASP A 82 6.48 7.44 -4.26
N LEU A 83 6.27 6.12 -4.29
CA LEU A 83 5.22 5.49 -3.51
C LEU A 83 5.48 5.60 -2.01
N HIS A 84 6.72 5.39 -1.57
CA HIS A 84 7.11 5.58 -0.17
C HIS A 84 6.76 7.02 0.29
N ASP A 85 7.14 8.01 -0.50
CA ASP A 85 6.87 9.41 -0.21
C ASP A 85 5.37 9.74 -0.25
N GLY A 86 4.64 9.16 -1.22
CA GLY A 86 3.19 9.23 -1.34
C GLY A 86 2.45 8.67 -0.12
N ILE A 87 2.86 7.51 0.37
CA ILE A 87 2.30 6.87 1.58
C ILE A 87 2.50 7.77 2.81
N LEU A 88 3.63 8.48 2.89
CA LEU A 88 3.92 9.43 3.97
C LEU A 88 3.25 10.79 3.77
N GLY A 89 2.35 10.93 2.79
CA GLY A 89 1.53 12.11 2.57
C GLY A 89 2.19 13.19 1.72
N LYS A 90 3.33 12.92 1.07
CA LYS A 90 3.90 13.83 0.08
C LYS A 90 3.17 13.64 -1.26
N THR A 91 2.79 14.73 -1.90
CA THR A 91 2.18 14.69 -3.22
C THR A 91 3.21 15.12 -4.28
N GLY A 92 3.20 14.44 -5.42
CA GLY A 92 3.91 14.88 -6.61
C GLY A 92 3.15 15.99 -7.33
N GLU A 93 3.80 16.62 -8.31
CA GLU A 93 3.12 17.46 -9.28
C GLU A 93 2.72 16.60 -10.48
N ALA A 94 1.50 16.80 -11.00
CA ALA A 94 1.10 16.13 -12.23
C ALA A 94 1.77 16.79 -13.44
N GLY A 95 2.52 16.01 -14.20
CA GLY A 95 3.07 16.39 -15.51
C GLY A 95 1.99 16.58 -16.57
N ALA A 96 2.29 17.38 -17.58
CA ALA A 96 1.32 17.87 -18.56
C ALA A 96 1.34 17.08 -19.88
N GLU A 97 0.80 15.86 -19.90
CA GLU A 97 0.37 15.24 -21.17
C GLU A 97 -0.83 14.28 -20.96
N ALA A 98 -0.62 13.11 -20.37
CA ALA A 98 -1.68 12.13 -20.08
C ALA A 98 -1.82 11.88 -18.57
N ILE A 99 -3.01 11.42 -18.16
CA ILE A 99 -3.31 11.04 -16.78
C ILE A 99 -3.87 9.61 -16.76
N GLY A 100 -3.28 8.77 -15.90
CA GLY A 100 -3.78 7.44 -15.57
C GLY A 100 -4.35 7.40 -14.17
N ILE A 101 -5.44 6.66 -13.97
CA ILE A 101 -6.07 6.50 -12.66
C ILE A 101 -6.25 5.01 -12.39
N ILE A 102 -5.85 4.58 -11.20
CA ILE A 102 -6.11 3.24 -10.68
C ILE A 102 -6.94 3.39 -9.41
N GLU A 103 -8.09 2.71 -9.34
CA GLU A 103 -8.93 2.65 -8.14
C GLU A 103 -9.11 1.18 -7.72
N THR A 104 -8.91 0.89 -6.43
CA THR A 104 -8.96 -0.47 -5.86
C THR A 104 -9.90 -0.53 -4.66
N GLN A 105 -10.39 -1.72 -4.33
CA GLN A 105 -11.29 -1.96 -3.19
C GLN A 105 -10.59 -2.02 -1.83
N THR A 106 -9.28 -2.23 -1.86
CA THR A 106 -8.42 -2.42 -0.68
C THR A 106 -7.18 -1.54 -0.82
N VAL A 107 -6.63 -1.12 0.30
CA VAL A 107 -5.40 -0.33 0.35
C VAL A 107 -4.19 -1.15 -0.10
N SER A 108 -4.18 -2.44 0.25
CA SER A 108 -3.11 -3.39 -0.08
C SER A 108 -2.96 -3.51 -1.60
N CYS A 109 -4.08 -3.71 -2.32
CA CYS A 109 -4.11 -3.75 -3.78
C CYS A 109 -3.64 -2.44 -4.41
N ALA A 110 -4.11 -1.26 -3.94
CA ALA A 110 -3.65 0.03 -4.49
C ALA A 110 -2.15 0.21 -4.35
N VAL A 111 -1.59 -0.11 -3.18
CA VAL A 111 -0.16 0.05 -2.90
C VAL A 111 0.65 -0.91 -3.78
N GLN A 112 0.22 -2.17 -3.93
CA GLN A 112 0.90 -3.13 -4.79
C GLN A 112 0.84 -2.76 -6.28
N SER A 113 -0.34 -2.37 -6.78
CA SER A 113 -0.53 -1.96 -8.16
C SER A 113 0.25 -0.69 -8.49
N THR A 114 0.29 0.27 -7.57
CA THR A 114 1.06 1.52 -7.74
C THR A 114 2.57 1.27 -7.73
N ASP A 115 3.07 0.43 -6.81
CA ASP A 115 4.49 0.07 -6.76
C ASP A 115 4.96 -0.56 -8.07
N ARG A 116 4.11 -1.44 -8.62
CA ARG A 116 4.38 -2.12 -9.88
C ARG A 116 4.38 -1.16 -11.07
N ALA A 117 3.37 -0.31 -11.18
CA ALA A 117 3.30 0.70 -12.24
C ALA A 117 4.58 1.55 -12.28
N LEU A 118 5.00 2.09 -11.13
CA LEU A 118 6.20 2.93 -11.02
C LEU A 118 7.51 2.17 -11.31
N LYS A 119 7.54 0.85 -11.13
CA LYS A 119 8.73 0.04 -11.42
C LYS A 119 8.83 -0.43 -12.85
N GLU A 120 7.70 -0.53 -13.55
CA GLU A 120 7.64 -1.07 -14.91
C GLU A 120 7.55 0.02 -15.99
N THR A 121 7.32 1.28 -15.62
CA THR A 121 7.10 2.41 -16.53
C THR A 121 7.73 3.70 -16.04
N ASP A 122 7.92 4.66 -16.93
CA ASP A 122 8.47 5.99 -16.65
C ASP A 122 7.33 7.01 -16.45
N VAL A 123 6.53 6.78 -15.40
CA VAL A 123 5.42 7.67 -15.02
C VAL A 123 5.68 8.32 -13.66
N ASP A 124 5.21 9.55 -13.49
CA ASP A 124 5.25 10.25 -12.22
C ASP A 124 4.01 9.92 -11.38
N LEU A 125 4.20 9.60 -10.09
CA LEU A 125 3.10 9.49 -9.13
C LEU A 125 2.66 10.88 -8.67
N ALA A 126 1.56 11.39 -9.21
CA ALA A 126 1.00 12.67 -8.78
C ALA A 126 0.32 12.55 -7.41
N VAL A 127 -0.52 11.54 -7.23
CA VAL A 127 -1.34 11.37 -6.02
C VAL A 127 -1.49 9.90 -5.68
N ILE A 128 -1.40 9.57 -4.39
CA ILE A 128 -1.97 8.34 -3.83
C ILE A 128 -2.83 8.69 -2.62
N ARG A 129 -4.03 8.11 -2.55
CA ARG A 129 -4.97 8.32 -1.43
C ARG A 129 -5.45 6.96 -0.94
N LEU A 130 -5.28 6.73 0.36
CA LEU A 130 -5.50 5.44 0.99
C LEU A 130 -6.61 5.54 2.04
N ALA A 131 -7.71 4.79 1.83
CA ALA A 131 -8.80 4.50 2.77
C ALA A 131 -9.66 5.68 3.29
N ASP A 132 -9.06 6.74 3.81
CA ASP A 132 -9.76 7.78 4.57
C ASP A 132 -10.74 8.54 3.67
N ASP A 133 -12.01 8.57 4.08
CA ASP A 133 -13.15 9.15 3.34
C ASP A 133 -13.43 8.54 1.96
N LEU A 134 -12.93 7.32 1.69
CA LEU A 134 -13.06 6.63 0.40
C LEU A 134 -13.89 5.34 0.46
N GLY A 135 -14.64 5.10 1.55
CA GLY A 135 -15.42 3.86 1.69
C GLY A 135 -14.55 2.60 1.80
N GLY A 136 -13.28 2.75 2.17
CA GLY A 136 -12.30 1.66 2.25
C GLY A 136 -11.55 1.37 0.96
N LYS A 137 -11.84 2.14 -0.10
CA LYS A 137 -11.08 2.11 -1.35
C LYS A 137 -9.78 2.89 -1.25
N ALA A 138 -8.97 2.75 -2.27
CA ALA A 138 -7.79 3.58 -2.49
C ALA A 138 -7.66 3.89 -3.99
N PHE A 139 -6.96 4.98 -4.31
CA PHE A 139 -6.64 5.29 -5.69
C PHE A 139 -5.27 5.95 -5.82
N SER A 140 -4.69 5.82 -7.01
CA SER A 140 -3.49 6.52 -7.45
C SER A 140 -3.71 7.20 -8.79
N ILE A 141 -3.01 8.33 -8.97
CA ILE A 141 -3.02 9.13 -10.20
C ILE A 141 -1.57 9.22 -10.68
N PHE A 142 -1.37 8.87 -11.95
CA PHE A 142 -0.09 8.95 -12.64
C PHE A 142 -0.16 9.99 -13.74
N SER A 143 0.99 10.58 -14.07
CA SER A 143 1.15 11.46 -15.22
C SER A 143 2.40 11.11 -16.00
N GLY A 144 2.38 11.35 -17.30
CA GLY A 144 3.51 11.12 -18.19
C GLY A 144 3.06 11.09 -19.65
N ASP A 145 3.92 10.57 -20.52
CA ASP A 145 3.59 10.31 -21.92
C ASP A 145 2.43 9.32 -22.01
N LEU A 146 1.57 9.46 -23.03
CA LEU A 146 0.37 8.62 -23.18
C LEU A 146 0.68 7.12 -23.16
N TYR A 147 1.73 6.68 -23.85
CA TYR A 147 2.08 5.25 -23.95
C TYR A 147 2.64 4.69 -22.62
N GLU A 148 3.37 5.50 -21.85
CA GLU A 148 3.83 5.14 -20.50
C GLU A 148 2.64 5.02 -19.54
N VAL A 149 1.70 5.96 -19.60
CA VAL A 149 0.48 5.91 -18.79
C VAL A 149 -0.39 4.69 -19.12
N GLU A 150 -0.57 4.36 -20.41
CA GLU A 150 -1.28 3.16 -20.82
C GLU A 150 -0.59 1.88 -20.31
N ALA A 151 0.74 1.81 -20.45
CA ALA A 151 1.53 0.69 -19.94
C ALA A 151 1.45 0.57 -18.40
N ALA A 152 1.45 1.70 -17.68
CA ALA A 152 1.36 1.73 -16.22
C ALA A 152 0.04 1.16 -15.72
N VAL A 153 -1.07 1.53 -16.38
CA VAL A 153 -2.40 1.01 -16.08
C VAL A 153 -2.49 -0.49 -16.37
N GLU A 154 -1.88 -0.98 -17.46
CA GLU A 154 -1.84 -2.41 -17.76
C GLU A 154 -0.97 -3.20 -16.77
N ALA A 155 0.20 -2.69 -16.40
CA ALA A 155 1.07 -3.29 -15.38
C ALA A 155 0.34 -3.46 -14.04
N ALA A 156 -0.40 -2.43 -13.64
CA ALA A 156 -1.16 -2.41 -12.40
C ALA A 156 -2.32 -3.42 -12.34
N LYS A 157 -2.99 -3.69 -13.46
CA LYS A 157 -4.12 -4.63 -13.53
C LYS A 157 -3.75 -6.06 -13.16
N GLN A 158 -2.49 -6.46 -13.38
CA GLN A 158 -2.04 -7.83 -13.13
C GLN A 158 -2.13 -8.23 -11.64
N ASN A 159 -2.19 -7.25 -10.73
CA ASN A 159 -2.34 -7.47 -9.28
C ASN A 159 -3.72 -7.05 -8.75
N ALA A 160 -4.63 -6.57 -9.62
CA ALA A 160 -5.95 -6.09 -9.24
C ALA A 160 -6.99 -7.21 -9.01
N THR A 161 -6.54 -8.46 -8.93
CA THR A 161 -7.36 -9.69 -8.97
C THR A 161 -7.61 -10.35 -7.60
N HIS A 162 -7.61 -9.58 -6.51
CA HIS A 162 -8.06 -10.03 -5.19
C HIS A 162 -9.38 -9.38 -4.78
#